data_AF-A0A1H6BN76-F1
#
_entry.id   AF-A0A1H6BN76-F1
#
_cell.length_a   1.000
_cell.length_b   1.000
_cell.length_c   1.000
_cell.angle_alpha   90.00
_cell.angle_beta   90.00
_cell.angle_gamma   90.00
#
_symmetry.space_group_name_H-M   'P 1'
#
loop_
_entity.id
_entity.type
_entity.pdbx_description
1 polymer ?
#
loop_
_entity_poly.entity_id
_entity_poly.type
_entity_poly.pdbx_seq_one_letter_code
_entity_poly.pdbx_strand_id
1 'polypeptide(L)'
;MKLSRRVSWFLVAFGVWSWIVWTTFVKNLWKDTSGLAFHHGDHSHPTAYFWIHLALAITSTVLGTAIGVLGIRGLRALRPERDGAGRQQAAGDAADGAAAVSSADAPVEERSATR
;
A
#
# COMPACT_ATOMS: atom_id res chain seq x y z
N MET A 1 -6.19 4.48 -14.32
CA MET A 1 -6.90 3.49 -13.47
C MET A 1 -6.48 3.73 -12.03
N LYS A 2 -7.41 4.04 -11.12
CA LYS A 2 -7.09 4.32 -9.70
C LYS A 2 -6.53 3.05 -9.06
N LEU A 3 -5.30 3.09 -8.54
CA LEU A 3 -4.65 1.95 -7.93
C LEU A 3 -5.47 1.50 -6.71
N SER A 4 -6.10 0.32 -6.78
CA SER A 4 -6.96 -0.21 -5.72
C SER A 4 -6.21 -0.23 -4.37
N ARG A 5 -6.92 0.08 -3.27
CA ARG A 5 -6.39 0.02 -1.89
C ARG A 5 -5.64 -1.28 -1.60
N ARG A 6 -6.09 -2.40 -2.20
CA ARG A 6 -5.47 -3.73 -2.05
C ARG A 6 -4.08 -3.78 -2.68
N VAL A 7 -3.91 -3.18 -3.86
CA VAL A 7 -2.63 -3.15 -4.57
C VAL A 7 -1.62 -2.29 -3.83
N SER A 8 -2.03 -1.13 -3.29
CA SER A 8 -1.10 -0.31 -2.49
C SER A 8 -0.61 -1.04 -1.24
N TRP A 9 -1.49 -1.76 -0.53
CA TRP A 9 -1.10 -2.60 0.60
C TRP A 9 -0.18 -3.75 0.18
N PHE A 10 -0.45 -4.39 -0.96
CA PHE A 10 0.43 -5.40 -1.54
C PHE A 10 1.82 -4.84 -1.83
N LEU A 11 1.94 -3.64 -2.42
CA LEU A 11 3.24 -3.02 -2.70
C LEU A 11 4.04 -2.73 -1.42
N VAL A 12 3.36 -2.28 -0.36
CA VAL A 12 4.01 -2.06 0.95
C VAL A 12 4.46 -3.39 1.55
N ALA A 13 3.58 -4.38 1.61
CA ALA A 13 3.92 -5.72 2.13
C ALA A 13 5.06 -6.36 1.33
N PHE A 14 5.04 -6.21 0.01
CA PHE A 14 6.09 -6.68 -0.88
C PHE A 14 7.43 -5.98 -0.63
N GLY A 15 7.42 -4.65 -0.43
CA GLY A 15 8.62 -3.90 -0.07
C GLY A 15 9.23 -4.37 1.27
N VAL A 16 8.39 -4.56 2.30
CA VAL A 16 8.83 -5.07 3.61
C VAL A 16 9.36 -6.50 3.49
N TRP A 17 8.65 -7.38 2.79
CA TRP A 17 9.08 -8.75 2.55
C TRP A 17 10.42 -8.82 1.81
N SER A 18 10.58 -8.02 0.76
CA SER A 18 11.84 -7.88 0.02
C SER A 18 12.99 -7.53 0.97
N TRP A 19 12.77 -6.58 1.89
CA TRP A 19 13.77 -6.20 2.89
C TRP A 19 14.19 -7.38 3.79
N ILE A 20 13.23 -8.19 4.25
CA ILE A 20 13.49 -9.38 5.07
C ILE A 20 14.35 -10.38 4.31
N VAL A 21 14.00 -10.67 3.05
CA VAL A 21 14.74 -11.62 2.19
C VAL A 21 16.19 -11.16 1.98
N TRP A 22 16.39 -9.91 1.55
CA TRP A 22 17.73 -9.44 1.21
C TRP A 22 18.63 -9.25 2.44
N THR A 23 18.10 -8.79 3.56
CA THR A 23 18.90 -8.68 4.80
C THR A 23 19.31 -10.05 5.34
N THR A 24 18.43 -11.05 5.24
CA THR A 24 18.74 -12.43 5.62
C THR A 24 19.78 -13.03 4.68
N PHE A 25 19.64 -12.80 3.37
CA PHE A 25 20.61 -13.26 2.38
C PHE A 25 22.00 -12.64 2.60
N VAL A 26 22.09 -11.31 2.80
CA VAL A 26 23.38 -10.64 3.06
C VAL A 26 24.02 -11.16 4.34
N LYS A 27 23.23 -11.41 5.40
CA LYS A 27 23.73 -12.06 6.63
C LYS A 27 24.31 -13.44 6.36
N ASN A 28 23.65 -14.25 5.53
CA ASN A 28 24.12 -15.59 5.19
C ASN A 28 25.34 -15.57 4.25
N LEU A 29 25.38 -14.59 3.34
CA LEU A 29 26.52 -14.34 2.47
C LEU A 29 27.75 -13.95 3.27
N TRP A 30 27.58 -13.07 4.27
CA TRP A 30 28.68 -12.68 5.17
C TRP A 30 29.14 -13.82 6.06
N LYS A 31 28.23 -14.71 6.51
CA LYS A 31 28.58 -15.93 7.26
C LYS A 31 29.22 -17.02 6.40
N ASP A 32 29.39 -16.77 5.10
CA ASP A 32 29.89 -17.74 4.13
C ASP A 32 29.18 -19.09 4.18
N THR A 33 27.84 -19.08 4.28
CA THR A 33 27.08 -20.34 4.43
C THR A 33 27.26 -21.29 3.25
N SER A 34 27.58 -20.76 2.06
CA SER A 34 27.87 -21.56 0.87
C SER A 34 29.34 -21.98 0.75
N GLY A 35 30.26 -21.39 1.53
CA GLY A 35 31.71 -21.61 1.43
C GLY A 35 32.35 -21.03 0.16
N LEU A 36 31.64 -20.15 -0.55
CA LEU A 36 32.07 -19.55 -1.82
C LEU A 36 32.36 -18.05 -1.70
N ALA A 37 31.95 -17.42 -0.60
CA ALA A 37 32.03 -15.98 -0.44
C ALA A 37 33.45 -15.51 -0.12
N PHE A 38 34.22 -16.32 0.60
CA PHE A 38 35.58 -15.97 1.03
C PHE A 38 36.56 -17.11 0.73
N HIS A 39 37.79 -16.76 0.37
CA HIS A 39 38.83 -17.76 0.20
C HIS A 39 39.20 -18.36 1.55
N HIS A 40 39.02 -19.67 1.72
CA HIS A 40 39.37 -20.41 2.95
C HIS A 40 38.72 -19.87 4.24
N GLY A 41 37.57 -19.20 4.13
CA GLY A 41 36.89 -18.57 5.28
C GLY A 41 37.56 -17.29 5.80
N ASP A 42 38.54 -16.74 5.07
CA ASP A 42 39.17 -15.48 5.41
C ASP A 42 38.37 -14.29 4.85
N HIS A 43 37.72 -13.54 5.75
CA HIS A 43 36.95 -12.35 5.41
C HIS A 43 37.78 -11.23 4.74
N SER A 44 39.11 -11.28 4.80
CA SER A 44 39.99 -10.33 4.12
C SER A 44 40.17 -10.61 2.62
N HIS A 45 39.73 -11.78 2.14
CA HIS A 45 39.83 -12.21 0.74
C HIS A 45 38.46 -12.56 0.13
N PRO A 46 37.58 -11.56 -0.12
CA PRO A 46 36.28 -11.76 -0.74
C PRO A 46 36.41 -12.20 -2.20
N THR A 47 35.61 -13.18 -2.60
CA THR A 47 35.61 -13.71 -3.98
C THR A 47 34.73 -12.87 -4.91
N ALA A 48 34.81 -13.11 -6.22
CA ALA A 48 33.89 -12.51 -7.19
C ALA A 48 32.42 -12.89 -6.90
N TYR A 49 32.18 -14.11 -6.41
CA TYR A 49 30.84 -14.56 -6.01
C TYR A 49 30.25 -13.64 -4.93
N PHE A 50 31.04 -13.29 -3.90
CA PHE A 50 30.61 -12.35 -2.86
C PHE A 50 30.21 -10.99 -3.44
N TRP A 51 31.06 -10.40 -4.27
CA TRP A 51 30.82 -9.07 -4.82
C TRP A 51 29.59 -9.00 -5.73
N ILE A 52 29.43 -9.98 -6.62
CA ILE A 52 28.27 -10.04 -7.51
C ILE A 52 26.99 -10.15 -6.69
N HIS A 53 26.94 -11.07 -5.73
CA HIS A 53 25.74 -11.30 -4.93
C HIS A 53 25.45 -10.13 -3.99
N LEU A 54 26.47 -9.49 -3.41
CA LEU A 54 26.30 -8.30 -2.58
C LEU A 54 25.74 -7.14 -3.41
N ALA A 55 26.29 -6.89 -4.61
CA ALA A 55 25.79 -5.84 -5.51
C ALA A 55 24.34 -6.10 -5.95
N LEU A 56 24.01 -7.35 -6.29
CA LEU A 56 22.64 -7.78 -6.61
C LEU A 56 21.70 -7.56 -5.42
N ALA A 57 22.11 -7.93 -4.21
CA ALA A 57 21.30 -7.75 -3.01
C ALA A 57 21.05 -6.27 -2.69
N ILE A 58 22.08 -5.42 -2.79
CA ILE A 58 21.94 -3.97 -2.57
C ILE A 58 20.99 -3.37 -3.61
N THR A 59 21.22 -3.64 -4.89
CA THR A 59 20.39 -3.12 -5.99
C THR A 59 18.93 -3.55 -5.82
N SER A 60 18.70 -4.82 -5.49
CA SER A 60 17.35 -5.36 -5.27
C SER A 60 16.69 -4.79 -4.03
N THR A 61 17.46 -4.51 -2.98
CA THR A 61 16.96 -3.83 -1.77
C THR A 61 16.48 -2.43 -2.12
N VAL A 62 17.28 -1.64 -2.87
CA VAL A 62 16.90 -0.30 -3.32
C VAL A 62 15.61 -0.32 -4.13
N LEU A 63 15.49 -1.26 -5.09
CA LEU A 63 14.27 -1.43 -5.88
C LEU A 63 13.07 -1.81 -5.01
N GLY A 64 13.24 -2.75 -4.06
CA GLY A 64 12.21 -3.13 -3.10
C GLY A 64 11.75 -1.96 -2.21
N THR A 65 12.69 -1.15 -1.73
CA THR A 65 12.40 0.07 -0.95
C THR A 65 11.65 1.09 -1.80
N ALA A 66 12.06 1.32 -3.05
CA ALA A 66 11.35 2.22 -3.96
C ALA A 66 9.89 1.77 -4.16
N ILE A 67 9.65 0.48 -4.39
CA ILE A 67 8.30 -0.10 -4.51
C ILE A 67 7.51 0.10 -3.22
N GLY A 68 8.10 -0.16 -2.05
CA GLY A 68 7.46 0.05 -0.76
C GLY A 68 7.06 1.51 -0.54
N VAL A 69 7.93 2.46 -0.88
CA VAL A 69 7.65 3.90 -0.82
C VAL A 69 6.51 4.28 -1.77
N LEU A 70 6.47 3.74 -2.99
CA LEU A 70 5.36 3.95 -3.92
C LEU A 70 4.04 3.43 -3.33
N GLY A 71 4.06 2.26 -2.69
CA GLY A 71 2.91 1.72 -1.95
C GLY A 71 2.42 2.64 -0.84
N ILE A 72 3.33 3.18 -0.03
CA ILE A 72 3.00 4.14 1.04
C ILE A 72 2.40 5.42 0.46
N ARG A 73 2.97 5.94 -0.64
CA ARG A 73 2.43 7.13 -1.33
C ARG A 73 1.03 6.87 -1.89
N GLY A 74 0.79 5.67 -2.43
CA GLY A 74 -0.55 5.22 -2.86
C GLY A 74 -1.55 5.23 -1.70
N LEU A 75 -1.19 4.66 -0.55
CA LEU A 75 -2.04 4.68 0.66
C LEU A 75 -2.33 6.09 1.17
N ARG A 76 -1.34 7.00 1.14
CA ARG A 76 -1.52 8.41 1.55
C ARG A 76 -2.41 9.19 0.57
N ALA A 77 -2.29 8.92 -0.74
CA ALA A 77 -3.11 9.55 -1.78
C ALA A 77 -4.59 9.09 -1.76
N LEU A 78 -4.90 7.95 -1.14
CA LEU A 78 -6.25 7.43 -0.96
C LEU A 78 -6.98 8.02 0.27
N ARG A 79 -6.31 8.87 1.06
CA ARG A 79 -6.88 9.51 2.26
C ARG A 79 -7.88 10.65 2.00
N PRO A 80 -7.82 11.45 0.91
CA PRO A 80 -8.78 12.53 0.66
C PRO A 80 -10.22 12.05 0.35
N GLU A 81 -10.39 10.83 -0.15
CA GLU A 81 -11.70 10.36 -0.67
C GLU A 81 -12.71 9.99 0.44
N ARG A 82 -12.24 9.76 1.68
CA ARG A 82 -13.13 9.48 2.82
C ARG A 82 -13.82 10.72 3.38
N ASP A 83 -13.16 11.88 3.29
CA ASP A 83 -13.71 13.13 3.80
C ASP A 83 -14.76 13.71 2.83
N GLY A 84 -14.64 13.43 1.53
CA GLY A 84 -15.61 13.82 0.50
C GLY A 84 -16.86 12.93 0.46
N ALA A 85 -16.70 11.61 0.59
CA ALA A 85 -17.81 10.66 0.63
C ALA A 85 -18.66 10.82 1.90
N GLY A 86 -18.04 11.00 3.07
CA GLY A 86 -18.77 11.27 4.31
C GLY A 86 -19.53 12.60 4.30
N ARG A 87 -18.98 13.63 3.64
CA ARG A 87 -19.62 14.94 3.49
C ARG A 87 -20.74 14.93 2.46
N GLN A 88 -20.62 14.17 1.36
CA GLN A 88 -21.68 13.97 0.37
C GLN A 88 -22.84 13.13 0.92
N GLN A 89 -22.54 12.11 1.73
CA GLN A 89 -23.56 11.29 2.37
C GLN A 89 -24.34 12.09 3.42
N ALA A 90 -23.63 12.88 4.26
CA ALA A 90 -24.27 13.78 5.20
C ALA A 90 -25.09 14.89 4.52
N ALA A 91 -24.66 15.37 3.35
CA ALA A 91 -25.44 16.32 2.56
C ALA A 91 -26.69 15.67 1.91
N GLY A 92 -26.59 14.41 1.49
CA GLY A 92 -27.73 13.62 0.99
C GLY A 92 -28.77 13.37 2.08
N ASP A 93 -28.34 12.90 3.25
CA ASP A 93 -29.22 12.63 4.40
C ASP A 93 -29.94 13.91 4.88
N ALA A 94 -29.28 15.07 4.83
CA ALA A 94 -29.88 16.37 5.16
C ALA A 94 -30.91 16.83 4.12
N ALA A 95 -30.65 16.59 2.83
CA ALA A 95 -31.58 16.91 1.75
C ALA A 95 -32.83 16.01 1.77
N ASP A 96 -32.64 14.72 2.02
CA ASP A 96 -33.73 13.74 2.16
C ASP A 96 -34.59 14.04 3.41
N GLY A 97 -33.95 14.45 4.52
CA GLY A 97 -34.64 14.93 5.71
C GLY A 97 -35.46 16.20 5.45
N ALA A 98 -34.92 17.17 4.72
CA ALA A 98 -35.64 18.39 4.36
C ALA A 98 -36.83 18.12 3.43
N ALA A 99 -36.68 17.21 2.45
CA ALA A 99 -37.75 16.77 1.58
C ALA A 99 -38.87 16.03 2.33
N ALA A 100 -38.51 15.18 3.31
CA ALA A 100 -39.47 14.48 4.15
C ALA A 100 -40.28 15.44 5.04
N VAL A 101 -39.63 16.49 5.59
CA VAL A 101 -40.32 17.51 6.40
C VAL A 101 -41.25 18.37 5.53
N SER A 102 -40.81 18.76 4.32
CA SER A 102 -41.66 19.49 3.36
C SER A 102 -42.86 18.67 2.87
N SER A 103 -42.74 17.34 2.85
CA SER A 103 -43.83 16.43 2.47
C SER A 103 -44.84 16.21 3.60
N ALA A 104 -44.43 16.43 4.86
CA ALA A 104 -45.26 16.31 6.05
C ALA A 104 -46.09 17.58 6.33
N ASP A 105 -45.63 18.74 5.85
CA ASP A 105 -46.32 20.04 5.97
C ASP A 105 -47.23 20.35 4.76
N ALA A 106 -47.31 19.44 3.78
CA ALA A 106 -48.25 19.56 2.67
C ALA A 106 -49.69 19.35 3.20
N PRO A 107 -50.62 20.30 2.96
CA PRO A 107 -52.01 20.14 3.39
C PRO A 107 -52.62 18.89 2.75
N VAL A 108 -53.39 18.14 3.54
CA VAL A 108 -53.98 16.81 3.27
C VAL A 108 -54.95 16.76 2.06
N GLU A 109 -54.97 17.77 1.19
CA GLU A 109 -56.06 18.00 0.24
C GLU A 109 -55.99 17.21 -1.08
N GLU A 110 -54.93 16.43 -1.34
CA GLU A 110 -54.75 15.81 -2.67
C GLU A 110 -54.37 14.32 -2.65
N ARG A 111 -55.03 13.50 -1.80
CA ARG A 111 -54.89 12.03 -1.85
C ARG A 111 -56.12 11.28 -2.39
N SER A 112 -57.09 11.99 -2.98
CA SER A 112 -58.39 11.41 -3.36
C SER A 112 -58.67 11.34 -4.87
N ALA A 113 -57.75 11.70 -5.75
CA ALA A 113 -58.06 11.88 -7.18
C ALA A 113 -57.25 11.02 -8.15
N THR A 114 -56.96 9.76 -7.84
CA THR A 114 -56.62 8.75 -8.87
C THR A 114 -56.97 7.35 -8.38
N ARG A 115 -58.16 6.87 -8.71
CA ARG A 115 -58.50 5.44 -8.79
C ARG A 115 -59.08 5.17 -10.16
#